data_AF-A0A435YYF4-F1
#
_entry.id   AF-A0A435YYF4-F1
#
_cell.length_a   1.000
_cell.length_b   1.000
_cell.length_c   1.000
_cell.angle_alpha   90.00
_cell.angle_beta   90.00
_cell.angle_gamma   90.00
#
_symmetry.space_group_name_H-M   'P 1'
#
loop_
_entity.id
_entity.type
_entity.pdbx_description
1 polymer ?
#
loop_
_entity_poly.entity_id
_entity_poly.type
_entity_poly.pdbx_seq_one_letter_code
_entity_poly.pdbx_strand_id
1 'polypeptide(L)'
;AWTEYTAAQQQLTANRQVIEAAKLALNGVIEERNVGQRTTLDVLNAQATVITAQINQAGYEHDVVVASYAILQATGRLSVDRLGLQVAKYKPEEHYNAVKDKWYGLRTPDGR
;
A
#
# COMPACT_ATOMS: atom_id res chain seq x y z
N ALA A 1 12.19 -0.27 -6.64
CA ALA A 1 12.27 -0.31 -5.16
C ALA A 1 12.54 1.08 -4.55
N TRP A 2 13.79 1.59 -4.49
CA TRP A 2 14.04 2.89 -3.81
C TRP A 2 13.36 4.10 -4.47
N THR A 3 13.46 4.20 -5.81
CA THR A 3 12.82 5.26 -6.59
C THR A 3 11.29 5.23 -6.46
N GLU A 4 10.72 4.04 -6.46
CA GLU A 4 9.29 3.79 -6.30
C GLU A 4 8.78 4.18 -4.90
N TYR A 5 9.51 3.81 -3.84
CA TYR A 5 9.19 4.25 -2.47
C TYR A 5 9.24 5.77 -2.34
N THR A 6 10.27 6.40 -2.91
CA THR A 6 10.39 7.86 -2.90
C THR A 6 9.23 8.51 -3.66
N ALA A 7 8.87 7.99 -4.84
CA ALA A 7 7.74 8.48 -5.61
C ALA A 7 6.41 8.33 -4.85
N ALA A 8 6.17 7.20 -4.18
CA ALA A 8 4.98 6.99 -3.37
C ALA A 8 4.89 8.00 -2.21
N GLN A 9 6.01 8.31 -1.54
CA GLN A 9 6.05 9.34 -0.49
C GLN A 9 5.74 10.75 -1.03
N GLN A 10 6.27 11.09 -2.21
CA GLN A 10 5.96 12.38 -2.83
C GLN A 10 4.48 12.46 -3.22
N GLN A 11 3.92 11.38 -3.76
CA GLN A 11 2.51 11.32 -4.12
C GLN A 11 1.60 11.46 -2.89
N LEU A 12 1.93 10.76 -1.81
CA LEU A 12 1.24 10.88 -0.51
C LEU A 12 1.24 12.32 0.01
N THR A 13 2.38 13.01 -0.12
CA THR A 13 2.54 14.40 0.34
C THR A 13 1.78 15.37 -0.57
N ALA A 14 1.87 15.20 -1.88
CA ALA A 14 1.18 16.02 -2.86
C ALA A 14 -0.34 15.91 -2.73
N ASN A 15 -0.86 14.70 -2.49
CA ASN A 15 -2.31 14.50 -2.38
C ASN A 15 -2.93 15.18 -1.14
N ARG A 16 -2.16 15.47 -0.10
CA ARG A 16 -2.62 16.33 1.01
C ARG A 16 -3.00 17.72 0.51
N GLN A 17 -2.23 18.29 -0.42
CA GLN A 17 -2.56 19.59 -1.02
C GLN A 17 -3.82 19.49 -1.89
N VAL A 18 -4.02 18.36 -2.59
CA VAL A 18 -5.24 18.10 -3.36
C VAL A 18 -6.47 18.05 -2.45
N ILE A 19 -6.38 17.41 -1.28
CA ILE A 19 -7.46 17.39 -0.29
C ILE A 19 -7.81 18.81 0.18
N GLU A 20 -6.80 19.61 0.55
CA GLU A 20 -7.04 20.98 1.02
C GLU A 20 -7.63 21.87 -0.08
N ALA A 21 -7.16 21.74 -1.33
CA ALA A 21 -7.74 22.43 -2.47
C ALA A 21 -9.20 22.01 -2.73
N ALA A 22 -9.51 20.71 -2.65
CA ALA A 22 -10.86 20.21 -2.83
C ALA A 22 -11.80 20.71 -1.72
N LYS A 23 -11.34 20.77 -0.46
CA LYS A 23 -12.10 21.35 0.65
C LYS A 23 -12.36 22.84 0.45
N LEU A 24 -11.36 23.59 -0.02
CA LEU A 24 -11.53 25.01 -0.32
C LEU A 24 -12.56 25.22 -1.44
N ALA A 25 -12.48 24.41 -2.51
CA ALA A 25 -13.45 24.46 -3.60
C ALA A 25 -14.86 24.12 -3.11
N LEU A 26 -15.02 23.10 -2.26
CA LEU A 26 -16.29 22.76 -1.62
C LEU A 26 -16.87 23.95 -0.84
N ASN A 27 -16.05 24.62 -0.02
CA ASN A 27 -16.50 25.81 0.70
C ASN A 27 -16.98 26.91 -0.26
N GLY A 28 -16.26 27.16 -1.36
CA GLY A 28 -16.69 28.11 -2.40
C GLY A 28 -18.06 27.75 -2.99
N VAL A 29 -18.28 26.49 -3.36
CA VAL A 29 -19.57 26.02 -3.91
C VAL A 29 -20.69 26.10 -2.88
N ILE A 30 -20.40 25.87 -1.59
CA ILE A 30 -21.38 26.05 -0.51
C ILE A 30 -21.80 27.51 -0.40
N GLU A 31 -20.85 28.46 -0.44
CA GLU A 31 -21.17 29.89 -0.39
C GLU A 31 -21.95 30.35 -1.63
N GLU A 32 -21.54 29.92 -2.83
CA GLU A 32 -22.30 30.20 -4.06
C GLU A 32 -23.72 29.63 -4.01
N ARG A 33 -23.91 28.46 -3.40
CA ARG A 33 -25.25 27.86 -3.20
C ARG A 33 -26.07 28.68 -2.21
N ASN A 34 -25.47 29.19 -1.13
CA ASN A 34 -26.15 30.01 -0.13
C ASN A 34 -26.73 31.31 -0.74
N VAL A 35 -26.05 31.86 -1.76
CA VAL A 35 -26.53 33.04 -2.51
C VAL A 35 -27.33 32.69 -3.77
N GLY A 36 -27.63 31.40 -3.99
CA GLY A 36 -28.48 30.92 -5.10
C GLY A 36 -27.79 30.85 -6.47
N GLN A 37 -26.47 30.98 -6.55
CA GLN A 37 -25.69 30.87 -7.80
C GLN A 37 -25.33 29.41 -8.16
N ARG A 38 -25.42 28.50 -7.20
CA ARG A 38 -25.19 27.05 -7.38
C ARG A 38 -26.35 26.24 -6.82
N THR A 39 -26.45 25.00 -7.28
CA THR A 39 -27.47 24.04 -6.84
C THR A 39 -26.96 23.14 -5.72
N THR A 40 -27.88 22.42 -5.06
CA THR A 40 -27.51 21.35 -4.12
C THR A 40 -26.70 20.24 -4.81
N LEU A 41 -26.96 19.96 -6.09
CA LEU A 41 -26.20 18.97 -6.85
C LEU A 41 -24.72 19.39 -7.01
N ASP A 42 -24.44 20.68 -7.21
CA ASP A 42 -23.07 21.19 -7.28
C ASP A 42 -22.32 20.96 -5.96
N VAL A 43 -22.98 21.19 -4.83
CA VAL A 43 -22.41 20.92 -3.50
C VAL A 43 -22.11 19.43 -3.33
N LEU A 44 -23.04 18.54 -3.71
CA LEU A 44 -22.83 17.09 -3.64
C LEU A 44 -21.65 16.64 -4.53
N ASN A 45 -21.52 17.21 -5.73
CA ASN A 45 -20.39 16.92 -6.62
C ASN A 45 -19.04 17.39 -6.03
N ALA A 46 -19.01 18.56 -5.40
CA ALA A 46 -17.83 19.06 -4.71
C ALA A 46 -17.48 18.19 -3.50
N GLN A 47 -18.48 17.73 -2.73
CA GLN A 47 -18.27 16.77 -1.63
C GLN A 47 -17.71 15.44 -2.13
N ALA A 48 -18.25 14.91 -3.24
CA ALA A 48 -17.73 13.70 -3.87
C ALA A 48 -16.26 13.87 -4.27
N THR A 49 -15.87 15.05 -4.77
CA THR A 49 -14.47 15.36 -5.12
C THR A 49 -13.55 15.31 -3.89
N VAL A 50 -13.98 15.87 -2.74
CA VAL A 50 -13.22 15.76 -1.48
C VAL A 50 -13.08 14.30 -1.04
N ILE A 51 -14.15 13.53 -1.11
CA ILE A 51 -14.14 12.11 -0.73
C ILE A 51 -13.22 11.31 -1.65
N THR A 52 -13.24 11.53 -2.97
CA THR A 52 -12.31 10.90 -3.91
C THR A 52 -10.85 11.23 -3.56
N ALA A 53 -10.54 12.48 -3.24
CA ALA A 53 -9.18 12.86 -2.82
C ALA A 53 -8.74 12.15 -1.52
N GLN A 54 -9.67 11.94 -0.58
CA GLN A 54 -9.41 11.18 0.65
C GLN A 54 -9.22 9.68 0.40
N ILE A 55 -10.00 9.08 -0.51
CA ILE A 55 -9.81 7.68 -0.91
C ILE A 55 -8.42 7.50 -1.56
N ASN A 56 -8.03 8.43 -2.44
CA ASN A 56 -6.71 8.41 -3.04
C ASN A 56 -5.59 8.54 -1.98
N GLN A 57 -5.80 9.35 -0.94
CA GLN A 57 -4.84 9.46 0.18
C GLN A 57 -4.61 8.11 0.85
N ALA A 58 -5.68 7.38 1.17
CA ALA A 58 -5.57 6.05 1.77
C ALA A 58 -4.86 5.06 0.82
N GLY A 59 -5.11 5.16 -0.49
CA GLY A 59 -4.36 4.42 -1.51
C GLY A 59 -2.87 4.73 -1.48
N TYR A 60 -2.48 6.00 -1.43
CA TYR A 60 -1.07 6.40 -1.37
C TYR A 60 -0.39 6.01 -0.05
N GLU A 61 -1.11 6.02 1.07
CA GLU A 61 -0.60 5.51 2.35
C GLU A 61 -0.28 4.01 2.24
N HIS A 62 -1.19 3.24 1.63
CA HIS A 62 -0.98 1.84 1.32
C HIS A 62 0.24 1.63 0.40
N ASP A 63 0.35 2.42 -0.67
CA ASP A 63 1.43 2.26 -1.66
C ASP A 63 2.82 2.51 -1.05
N VAL A 64 2.93 3.46 -0.12
CA VAL A 64 4.18 3.67 0.65
C VAL A 64 4.54 2.44 1.47
N VAL A 65 3.57 1.79 2.10
CA VAL A 65 3.78 0.55 2.88
C VAL A 65 4.22 -0.59 1.95
N VAL A 66 3.55 -0.80 0.83
CA VAL A 66 3.91 -1.84 -0.15
C VAL A 66 5.31 -1.60 -0.71
N ALA A 67 5.64 -0.37 -1.09
CA ALA A 67 6.97 -0.02 -1.60
C ALA A 67 8.07 -0.23 -0.54
N SER A 68 7.77 -0.04 0.75
CA SER A 68 8.71 -0.34 1.83
C SER A 68 9.05 -1.84 1.90
N TYR A 69 8.08 -2.72 1.66
CA TYR A 69 8.32 -4.16 1.57
C TYR A 69 9.13 -4.55 0.34
N ALA A 70 8.96 -3.86 -0.79
CA ALA A 70 9.79 -4.06 -1.97
C ALA A 70 11.27 -3.73 -1.71
N ILE A 71 11.58 -2.72 -0.88
CA ILE A 71 12.96 -2.44 -0.43
C ILE A 71 13.50 -3.59 0.45
N LEU A 72 12.69 -4.09 1.40
CA LEU A 72 13.09 -5.23 2.22
C LEU A 72 13.34 -6.47 1.36
N GLN A 73 12.54 -6.71 0.33
CA GLN A 73 12.75 -7.81 -0.62
C GLN A 73 14.06 -7.65 -1.39
N ALA A 74 14.29 -6.47 -1.99
CA ALA A 74 15.49 -6.19 -2.77
C ALA A 74 16.78 -6.28 -1.95
N THR A 75 16.71 -6.05 -0.64
CA THR A 75 17.84 -6.17 0.29
C THR A 75 17.97 -7.56 0.94
N GLY A 76 17.10 -8.51 0.59
CA GLY A 76 17.08 -9.86 1.16
C GLY A 76 16.61 -9.91 2.62
N ARG A 77 15.92 -8.86 3.09
CA ARG A 77 15.47 -8.69 4.47
C ARG A 77 13.97 -8.96 4.66
N LEU A 78 13.24 -9.27 3.60
CA LEU A 78 11.83 -9.66 3.67
C LEU A 78 11.72 -11.09 4.21
N SER A 79 11.48 -11.22 5.51
CA SER A 79 11.34 -12.52 6.18
C SER A 79 10.31 -12.44 7.32
N VAL A 80 9.66 -13.57 7.58
CA VAL A 80 8.67 -13.75 8.67
C VAL A 80 9.25 -13.30 10.01
N ASP A 81 10.51 -13.66 10.29
CA ASP A 81 11.21 -13.32 11.53
C ASP A 81 11.39 -11.81 11.69
N ARG A 82 11.80 -11.10 10.64
CA ARG A 82 12.07 -9.66 10.70
C ARG A 82 10.80 -8.81 10.70
N LEU A 83 9.72 -9.33 10.12
CA LEU A 83 8.41 -8.68 10.11
C LEU A 83 7.56 -9.03 11.35
N GLY A 84 8.02 -9.94 12.22
CA GLY A 84 7.30 -10.34 13.42
C GLY A 84 5.95 -11.02 13.14
N LEU A 85 5.80 -11.67 11.99
CA LEU A 85 4.52 -12.27 11.58
C LEU A 85 4.27 -13.57 12.35
N GLN A 86 3.05 -13.75 12.84
CA GLN A 86 2.60 -14.97 13.52
C GLN A 86 2.24 -16.09 12.51
N VAL A 87 3.20 -16.48 11.67
CA VAL A 87 3.02 -17.52 10.65
C VAL A 87 4.11 -18.58 10.75
N ALA A 88 3.86 -19.76 10.17
CA ALA A 88 4.84 -20.84 10.13
C ALA A 88 6.12 -20.37 9.43
N LYS A 89 7.26 -20.53 10.12
CA LYS A 89 8.58 -20.13 9.61
C LYS A 89 9.07 -21.19 8.63
N TYR A 90 9.43 -20.79 7.41
CA TYR A 90 10.11 -21.69 6.49
C TYR A 90 11.52 -21.98 7.00
N LYS A 91 11.81 -23.26 7.28
CA LYS A 91 13.13 -23.73 7.72
C LYS A 91 13.80 -24.51 6.58
N PRO A 92 14.74 -23.93 5.83
CA PRO A 92 15.40 -24.60 4.70
C PRO A 92 16.14 -25.89 5.09
N GLU A 93 16.55 -25.97 6.37
CA GLU A 93 17.22 -27.12 6.97
C GLU A 93 16.39 -28.40 6.95
N GLU A 94 15.06 -28.30 6.96
CA GLU A 94 14.18 -29.48 6.90
C GLU A 94 14.34 -30.21 5.56
N HIS A 95 14.42 -29.47 4.46
CA HIS A 95 14.67 -30.06 3.14
C HIS A 95 16.13 -30.50 2.96
N TYR A 96 17.09 -29.77 3.51
CA TYR A 96 18.50 -30.15 3.46
C TYR A 96 18.76 -31.46 4.23
N ASN A 97 18.25 -31.57 5.46
CA ASN A 97 18.37 -32.81 6.26
C ASN A 97 17.60 -33.98 5.63
N ALA A 98 16.48 -33.73 4.95
CA ALA A 98 15.73 -34.78 4.24
C ALA A 98 16.49 -35.39 3.05
N VAL A 99 17.53 -34.72 2.53
CA VAL A 99 18.23 -35.12 1.31
C VAL A 99 19.72 -35.40 1.53
N LYS A 100 20.36 -34.79 2.54
CA LYS A 100 21.83 -34.89 2.75
C LYS A 100 22.34 -36.33 2.96
N ASP A 101 21.51 -37.20 3.54
CA ASP A 101 21.86 -38.61 3.81
C ASP A 101 21.30 -39.57 2.73
N LYS A 102 20.73 -39.02 1.64
CA LYS A 102 20.20 -39.83 0.53
C LYS A 102 21.29 -40.04 -0.53
N TRP A 103 21.85 -41.25 -0.55
CA TRP A 103 22.75 -41.71 -1.60
C TRP A 103 22.02 -41.86 -2.95
N TYR A 104 22.74 -41.58 -4.04
CA TYR A 104 22.24 -41.50 -5.41
C TYR A 104 21.33 -42.69 -5.78
N GLY A 105 20.05 -42.42 -6.08
CA GLY A 105 19.17 -43.36 -6.79
C GLY A 105 18.38 -44.39 -5.98
N LEU A 106 18.38 -44.39 -4.64
CA LEU A 106 17.67 -45.44 -3.86
C LEU A 106 16.40 -44.98 -3.10
N ARG A 107 16.10 -43.68 -2.98
CA ARG A 107 14.87 -43.20 -2.30
C ARG A 107 14.32 -41.90 -2.89
N THR A 108 13.16 -41.97 -3.52
CA THR A 108 12.37 -40.79 -3.95
C THR A 108 11.80 -40.07 -2.73
N PRO A 109 11.76 -38.72 -2.69
CA PRO A 109 11.13 -37.99 -1.59
C PRO A 109 9.62 -38.24 -1.60
N ASP A 110 9.08 -38.89 -0.57
CA ASP A 110 7.64 -38.78 -0.29
C ASP A 110 7.44 -37.48 0.50
N GLY A 111 6.61 -36.59 -0.05
CA GLY A 111 6.37 -35.24 0.43
C GLY A 111 5.21 -35.18 1.40
N ARG A 112 5.37 -35.78 2.58
CA ARG A 112 4.49 -35.57 3.73
C ARG A 112 5.19 -34.74 4.79
#